data_AF-A0A453RAI4-F1
#
_entry.id   AF-A0A453RAI4-F1
#
_cell.length_a   1.000
_cell.length_b   1.000
_cell.length_c   1.000
_cell.angle_alpha   90.00
_cell.angle_beta   90.00
_cell.angle_gamma   90.00
#
_symmetry.space_group_name_H-M   'P 1'
#
loop_
_entity.id
_entity.type
_entity.pdbx_description
1 polymer ?
#
loop_
_entity_poly.entity_id
_entity_poly.type
_entity_poly.pdbx_seq_one_letter_code
_entity_poly.pdbx_strand_id
1 'polypeptide(L)'
;DPYACTIMSYNILADNNARNHPDLYLDVPWDALRWDSRRRLIIHEIRHWDSDLVCLQEVDRFREIAAEMKNKGYECSFKGRTGDAKDGCATFWKSERLRLLEEDSIDFSEFSLRNNVAQVLVFELNGTQKFVLGNIHVLFNPKRGDIKMGQIRMLLERANALAGKWDGIPIVLAGDFNSTPESAIYKF
;
A
#
# COMPACT_ATOMS: atom_id res chain seq x y z
N ASP A 1 2.41 -8.58 23.07
CA ASP A 1 2.00 -7.33 23.72
C ASP A 1 0.68 -6.90 23.09
N PRO A 2 -0.42 -6.79 23.85
CA PRO A 2 -1.73 -6.42 23.31
C PRO A 2 -1.76 -5.01 22.71
N TYR A 3 -0.80 -4.15 23.04
CA TYR A 3 -0.72 -2.77 22.54
C TYR A 3 0.23 -2.60 21.35
N ALA A 4 1.02 -3.63 21.02
CA ALA A 4 1.91 -3.60 19.86
C ALA A 4 1.17 -3.98 18.58
N CYS A 5 1.32 -3.19 17.52
CA CYS A 5 0.79 -3.45 16.19
C CYS A 5 1.96 -3.62 15.21
N THR A 6 1.97 -4.73 14.46
CA THR A 6 2.97 -4.99 13.42
C THR A 6 2.41 -4.62 12.05
N ILE A 7 3.22 -3.92 11.25
CA ILE A 7 2.82 -3.39 9.94
C ILE A 7 3.85 -3.81 8.91
N MET A 8 3.39 -4.52 7.87
CA MET A 8 4.17 -4.86 6.69
C MET A 8 3.88 -3.85 5.57
N SER A 9 4.91 -3.37 4.88
CA SER A 9 4.78 -2.61 3.64
C SER A 9 5.53 -3.33 2.54
N TYR A 10 4.85 -3.69 1.45
CA TYR A 10 5.44 -4.56 0.43
C TYR A 10 4.88 -4.30 -0.97
N ASN A 11 5.74 -3.79 -1.88
CA ASN A 11 5.44 -3.76 -3.31
C ASN A 11 5.63 -5.18 -3.86
N ILE A 12 4.55 -5.77 -4.39
CA ILE A 12 4.53 -7.18 -4.79
C ILE A 12 4.81 -7.43 -6.28
N LEU A 13 5.14 -6.37 -7.02
CA LEU A 13 5.32 -6.35 -8.47
C LEU A 13 4.09 -6.90 -9.23
N ALA A 14 3.36 -5.99 -9.88
CA ALA A 14 2.16 -6.36 -10.63
C ALA A 14 2.50 -7.38 -11.73
N ASP A 15 1.64 -8.38 -11.91
CA ASP A 15 1.81 -9.39 -12.97
C ASP A 15 1.84 -8.79 -14.37
N ASN A 16 0.98 -7.79 -14.61
CA ASN A 16 0.99 -7.03 -15.85
C ASN A 16 2.29 -6.24 -16.03
N ASN A 17 2.86 -5.65 -14.97
CA ASN A 17 4.14 -4.92 -15.05
C ASN A 17 5.29 -5.87 -15.36
N ALA A 18 5.38 -7.00 -14.66
CA ALA A 18 6.40 -8.02 -14.92
C ALA A 18 6.37 -8.53 -16.36
N ARG A 19 5.17 -8.75 -16.93
CA ARG A 19 5.00 -9.22 -18.31
C ARG A 19 5.31 -8.16 -19.37
N ASN A 20 5.01 -6.90 -19.09
CA ASN A 20 5.20 -5.80 -20.05
C ASN A 20 6.63 -5.24 -20.06
N HIS A 21 7.43 -5.57 -19.04
CA HIS A 21 8.82 -5.13 -18.91
C HIS A 21 9.79 -6.31 -18.71
N PRO A 22 9.80 -7.31 -19.62
CA PRO A 22 10.66 -8.48 -19.48
C PRO A 22 12.16 -8.14 -19.55
N ASP A 23 12.50 -7.01 -20.17
CA ASP A 23 13.86 -6.47 -20.25
C ASP A 23 14.47 -6.17 -18.86
N LEU A 24 13.64 -5.89 -17.85
CA LEU A 24 14.09 -5.68 -16.47
C LEU A 24 14.41 -7.00 -15.74
N TYR A 25 14.06 -8.15 -16.30
CA TYR A 25 14.10 -9.45 -15.63
C TYR A 25 14.75 -10.55 -16.48
N LEU A 26 15.65 -10.19 -17.39
CA LEU A 26 16.28 -11.12 -18.35
C LEU A 26 17.01 -12.30 -17.67
N ASP A 27 17.59 -12.06 -16.49
CA ASP A 27 18.32 -13.07 -15.72
C ASP A 27 17.42 -13.88 -14.76
N VAL A 28 16.11 -13.63 -14.76
CA VAL A 28 15.16 -14.34 -13.91
C VAL A 28 14.55 -15.51 -14.69
N PRO A 29 14.56 -16.75 -14.14
CA PRO A 29 13.89 -17.88 -14.76
C PRO A 29 12.41 -17.57 -15.05
N TRP A 30 11.96 -17.88 -16.27
CA TRP A 30 10.62 -17.52 -16.73
C TRP A 30 9.51 -18.13 -15.85
N ASP A 31 9.74 -19.33 -15.29
CA ASP A 31 8.83 -20.04 -14.41
C ASP A 31 8.76 -19.40 -13.02
N ALA A 32 9.83 -18.75 -12.56
CA ALA A 32 9.86 -17.94 -11.34
C ALA A 32 9.06 -16.64 -11.49
N LEU A 33 8.99 -16.05 -12.69
CA LEU A 33 8.20 -14.84 -12.97
C LEU A 33 6.70 -15.09 -13.11
N ARG A 34 6.28 -16.33 -13.38
CA ARG A 34 4.86 -16.69 -13.50
C ARG A 34 4.09 -16.29 -12.25
N TRP A 35 2.91 -15.69 -12.47
CA TRP A 35 2.04 -15.25 -11.37
C TRP A 35 1.79 -16.32 -10.32
N ASP A 36 1.44 -17.55 -10.70
CA ASP A 36 1.14 -18.61 -9.73
C ASP A 36 2.36 -18.95 -8.85
N SER A 37 3.56 -18.93 -9.44
CA SER A 37 4.83 -19.13 -8.72
C SER A 37 5.07 -17.99 -7.74
N ARG A 38 4.98 -16.73 -8.20
CA ARG A 38 5.19 -15.54 -7.36
C ARG A 38 4.14 -15.41 -6.28
N ARG A 39 2.84 -15.55 -6.61
CA ARG A 39 1.72 -15.49 -5.68
C ARG A 39 1.91 -16.45 -4.52
N ARG A 40 2.33 -17.70 -4.79
CA ARG A 40 2.61 -18.68 -3.73
C ARG A 40 3.68 -18.19 -2.75
N LEU A 41 4.74 -17.56 -3.26
CA LEU A 41 5.83 -17.03 -2.43
C LEU A 41 5.43 -15.73 -1.71
N ILE A 42 4.70 -14.82 -2.36
CA ILE A 42 4.16 -13.60 -1.76
C ILE A 42 3.25 -13.95 -0.58
N ILE A 43 2.31 -14.89 -0.76
CA ILE A 43 1.43 -15.35 0.32
C ILE A 43 2.22 -16.08 1.41
N HIS A 44 3.26 -16.84 1.05
CA HIS A 44 4.14 -17.45 2.03
C HIS A 44 4.87 -16.40 2.88
N GLU A 45 5.41 -15.36 2.27
CA GLU A 45 6.11 -14.24 2.94
C GLU A 45 5.18 -13.50 3.90
N ILE A 46 3.99 -13.11 3.44
CA ILE A 46 2.99 -12.43 4.28
C ILE A 46 2.62 -13.30 5.49
N ARG A 47 2.44 -14.60 5.27
CA ARG A 47 2.11 -15.56 6.34
C ARG A 47 3.28 -15.84 7.28
N HIS A 48 4.51 -15.72 6.81
CA HIS A 48 5.69 -15.92 7.63
C HIS A 48 5.82 -14.78 8.66
N TRP A 49 5.61 -13.54 8.22
CA TRP A 49 5.67 -12.37 9.10
C TRP A 49 4.40 -12.16 9.94
N ASP A 50 3.26 -12.69 9.50
CA ASP A 50 1.98 -12.72 10.24
C ASP A 50 1.58 -11.35 10.82
N SER A 51 1.86 -10.28 10.09
CA SER A 51 1.70 -8.90 10.56
C SER A 51 0.23 -8.51 10.77
N ASP A 52 -0.06 -7.68 11.75
CA ASP A 52 -1.43 -7.24 12.05
C ASP A 52 -2.04 -6.43 10.88
N LEU A 53 -1.20 -5.65 10.21
CA LEU A 53 -1.51 -4.88 9.00
C LEU A 53 -0.54 -5.21 7.87
N VAL A 54 -1.05 -5.26 6.66
CA VAL A 54 -0.26 -5.48 5.44
C VAL A 54 -0.67 -4.45 4.39
N CYS A 55 0.25 -3.55 4.06
CA CYS A 55 0.12 -2.51 3.03
C CYS A 55 0.84 -2.94 1.76
N LEU A 56 0.08 -3.36 0.75
CA LEU A 56 0.62 -3.78 -0.54
C LEU A 56 0.52 -2.67 -1.59
N GLN A 57 1.53 -2.61 -2.45
CA GLN A 57 1.57 -1.79 -3.67
C GLN A 57 1.72 -2.71 -4.89
N GLU A 58 1.38 -2.19 -6.07
CA GLU A 58 1.37 -2.94 -7.35
C GLU A 58 0.45 -4.17 -7.35
N VAL A 59 -0.74 -4.03 -6.77
CA VAL A 59 -1.72 -5.12 -6.71
C VAL A 59 -2.65 -5.10 -7.92
N ASP A 60 -2.44 -5.99 -8.90
CA ASP A 60 -3.31 -6.15 -10.08
C ASP A 60 -4.15 -7.45 -10.09
N ARG A 61 -3.89 -8.35 -9.13
CA ARG A 61 -4.61 -9.62 -8.92
C ARG A 61 -5.27 -9.68 -7.55
N PHE A 62 -5.86 -8.56 -7.12
CA PHE A 62 -6.40 -8.35 -5.79
C PHE A 62 -7.32 -9.48 -5.30
N ARG A 63 -8.27 -9.94 -6.12
CA ARG A 63 -9.26 -10.96 -5.71
C ARG A 63 -8.63 -12.28 -5.27
N GLU A 64 -7.54 -12.69 -5.91
CA GLU A 64 -6.84 -13.93 -5.55
C GLU A 64 -6.06 -13.78 -4.24
N ILE A 65 -5.40 -12.64 -4.05
CA ILE A 65 -4.70 -12.33 -2.80
C ILE A 65 -5.72 -12.22 -1.65
N ALA A 66 -6.83 -11.51 -1.87
CA ALA A 66 -7.88 -11.35 -0.87
C ALA A 66 -8.51 -12.68 -0.46
N ALA A 67 -8.71 -13.62 -1.40
CA ALA A 67 -9.21 -14.96 -1.09
C ALA A 67 -8.25 -15.73 -0.15
N GLU A 68 -6.94 -15.68 -0.42
CA GLU A 68 -5.92 -16.32 0.43
C GLU A 68 -5.82 -15.67 1.82
N MET A 69 -5.85 -14.34 1.87
CA MET A 69 -5.77 -13.55 3.11
C MET A 69 -7.00 -13.71 3.99
N LYS A 70 -8.20 -13.80 3.41
CA LYS A 70 -9.46 -14.02 4.15
C LYS A 70 -9.44 -15.29 4.98
N ASN A 71 -8.83 -16.36 4.47
CA ASN A 71 -8.68 -17.63 5.19
C ASN A 71 -7.78 -17.53 6.43
N LYS A 72 -7.12 -16.38 6.63
CA LYS A 72 -6.26 -16.06 7.77
C LYS A 72 -6.82 -14.97 8.67
N GLY A 73 -8.10 -14.63 8.53
CA GLY A 73 -8.75 -13.65 9.38
C GLY A 73 -8.44 -12.20 8.99
N TYR A 74 -7.88 -11.98 7.79
CA TYR A 74 -7.71 -10.64 7.27
C TYR A 74 -8.99 -10.15 6.58
N GLU A 75 -9.40 -8.95 6.95
CA GLU A 75 -10.24 -8.09 6.13
C GLU A 75 -9.36 -7.25 5.20
N CYS A 76 -9.98 -6.60 4.21
CA CYS A 76 -9.24 -5.92 3.16
C CYS A 76 -9.97 -4.72 2.55
N SER A 77 -9.19 -3.73 2.10
CA SER A 77 -9.61 -2.64 1.21
C SER A 77 -8.63 -2.52 0.04
N PHE A 78 -9.13 -2.12 -1.13
CA PHE A 78 -8.34 -1.93 -2.35
C PHE A 78 -8.71 -0.63 -3.06
N LYS A 79 -7.69 0.12 -3.46
CA LYS A 79 -7.81 1.26 -4.37
C LYS A 79 -6.98 1.00 -5.62
N GLY A 80 -7.67 0.74 -6.73
CA GLY A 80 -7.06 0.65 -8.06
C GLY A 80 -6.64 2.02 -8.57
N ARG A 81 -5.54 2.05 -9.34
CA ARG A 81 -5.15 3.23 -10.10
C ARG A 81 -6.16 3.54 -11.20
N THR A 82 -6.19 4.78 -11.64
CA THR A 82 -7.00 5.22 -12.78
C THR A 82 -6.26 5.14 -14.11
N GLY A 83 -7.00 5.28 -15.21
CA GLY A 83 -6.48 5.11 -16.57
C GLY A 83 -6.16 3.64 -16.91
N ASP A 84 -5.12 3.42 -17.71
CA ASP A 84 -4.81 2.09 -18.27
C ASP A 84 -4.07 1.16 -17.28
N ALA A 85 -3.56 1.71 -16.18
CA ALA A 85 -2.88 0.94 -15.15
C ALA A 85 -3.87 0.01 -14.45
N LYS A 86 -3.53 -1.27 -14.33
CA LYS A 86 -4.40 -2.30 -13.75
C LYS A 86 -4.09 -2.62 -12.29
N ASP A 87 -3.03 -2.02 -11.75
CA ASP A 87 -2.57 -2.22 -10.39
C ASP A 87 -3.14 -1.16 -9.42
N GLY A 88 -2.87 -1.34 -8.13
CA GLY A 88 -3.32 -0.43 -7.09
C GLY A 88 -2.66 -0.70 -5.75
N CYS A 89 -3.17 -0.03 -4.72
CA CYS A 89 -2.80 -0.26 -3.33
C CYS A 89 -3.88 -1.11 -2.65
N ALA A 90 -3.44 -2.08 -1.85
CA ALA A 90 -4.33 -2.86 -1.00
C ALA A 90 -3.86 -2.81 0.45
N THR A 91 -4.80 -2.75 1.38
CA THR A 91 -4.52 -2.84 2.80
C THR A 91 -5.31 -4.01 3.37
N PHE A 92 -4.62 -4.89 4.10
CA PHE A 92 -5.20 -6.03 4.80
C PHE A 92 -4.98 -5.89 6.30
N TRP A 93 -5.97 -6.24 7.13
CA TRP A 93 -5.85 -6.20 8.59
C TRP A 93 -6.51 -7.39 9.27
N LYS A 94 -5.91 -7.88 10.37
CA LYS A 94 -6.52 -8.92 11.23
C LYS A 94 -7.74 -8.36 11.96
N SER A 95 -8.93 -8.81 11.61
CA SER A 95 -10.18 -8.26 12.17
C SER A 95 -10.40 -8.60 13.65
N GLU A 96 -9.72 -9.62 14.16
CA GLU A 96 -9.70 -9.94 15.60
C GLU A 96 -9.06 -8.84 16.46
N ARG A 97 -8.13 -8.06 15.89
CA ARG A 97 -7.37 -7.03 16.60
C ARG A 97 -7.66 -5.62 16.12
N LEU A 98 -7.99 -5.45 14.84
CA LEU A 98 -8.12 -4.16 14.20
C LEU A 98 -9.51 -3.97 13.64
N ARG A 99 -10.12 -2.84 14.00
CA ARG A 99 -11.40 -2.40 13.46
C ARG A 99 -11.18 -1.17 12.60
N LEU A 100 -11.60 -1.25 11.33
CA LEU A 100 -11.64 -0.09 10.45
C LEU A 100 -12.76 0.85 10.91
N LEU A 101 -12.42 2.11 11.19
CA LEU A 101 -13.36 3.13 11.65
C LEU A 101 -13.78 4.07 10.52
N GLU A 102 -12.83 4.41 9.65
CA GLU A 102 -13.04 5.32 8.53
C GLU A 102 -12.06 4.98 7.42
N GLU A 103 -12.55 5.06 6.18
CA GLU A 103 -11.75 4.83 4.99
C GLU A 103 -11.87 6.02 4.05
N ASP A 104 -10.73 6.52 3.62
CA ASP A 104 -10.59 7.52 2.57
C ASP A 104 -9.55 7.03 1.55
N SER A 105 -9.60 7.61 0.35
CA SER A 105 -8.63 7.32 -0.71
C SER A 105 -8.35 8.55 -1.53
N ILE A 106 -7.13 8.63 -2.08
CA ILE A 106 -6.73 9.71 -2.97
C ILE A 106 -6.57 9.13 -4.37
N ASP A 107 -7.31 9.69 -5.32
CA ASP A 107 -7.00 9.59 -6.74
C ASP A 107 -6.23 10.85 -7.16
N PHE A 108 -4.92 10.71 -7.37
CA PHE A 108 -4.07 11.85 -7.70
C PHE A 108 -4.38 12.45 -9.08
N SER A 109 -5.14 11.75 -9.94
CA SER A 109 -5.53 12.27 -11.25
C SER A 109 -6.51 13.44 -11.13
N GLU A 110 -7.33 13.47 -10.07
CA GLU A 110 -8.25 14.58 -9.76
C GLU A 110 -7.50 15.90 -9.49
N PHE A 111 -6.20 15.81 -9.20
CA PHE A 111 -5.33 16.94 -8.88
C PHE A 111 -4.25 17.16 -9.96
N SER A 112 -4.40 16.54 -11.14
CA SER A 112 -3.40 16.58 -12.23
C SER A 112 -2.03 16.01 -11.83
N LEU A 113 -1.98 15.12 -10.84
CA LEU A 113 -0.76 14.50 -10.31
C LEU A 113 -0.62 13.04 -10.76
N ARG A 114 -1.02 12.72 -12.00
CA ARG A 114 -1.02 11.37 -12.59
C ARG A 114 -1.97 10.40 -11.87
N ASN A 115 -2.10 9.21 -12.44
CA ASN A 115 -3.06 8.20 -12.00
C ASN A 115 -2.54 7.33 -10.84
N ASN A 116 -1.60 7.84 -10.04
CA ASN A 116 -1.20 7.17 -8.81
C ASN A 116 -2.35 7.25 -7.80
N VAL A 117 -2.30 6.44 -6.75
CA VAL A 117 -3.33 6.43 -5.70
C VAL A 117 -2.72 6.27 -4.32
N ALA A 118 -3.50 6.61 -3.30
CA ALA A 118 -3.21 6.30 -1.91
C ALA A 118 -4.49 5.88 -1.17
N GLN A 119 -4.33 5.09 -0.11
CA GLN A 119 -5.37 4.82 0.90
C GLN A 119 -5.01 5.58 2.17
N VAL A 120 -6.02 6.13 2.86
CA VAL A 120 -5.87 6.76 4.17
C VAL A 120 -6.97 6.20 5.08
N LEU A 121 -6.59 5.40 6.07
CA LEU A 121 -7.50 4.55 6.84
C LEU A 121 -7.35 4.88 8.32
N VAL A 122 -8.45 4.89 9.07
CA VAL A 122 -8.43 5.04 10.53
C VAL A 122 -8.74 3.69 11.16
N PHE A 123 -7.81 3.18 11.96
CA PHE A 123 -7.97 1.92 12.67
C PHE A 123 -8.08 2.13 14.17
N GLU A 124 -8.83 1.24 14.82
CA GLU A 124 -8.82 1.03 16.26
C GLU A 124 -8.22 -0.35 16.57
N LEU A 125 -7.15 -0.37 17.36
CA LEU A 125 -6.46 -1.55 17.86
C LEU A 125 -7.06 -1.98 19.20
N ASN A 126 -7.56 -3.21 19.26
CA ASN A 126 -8.08 -3.86 20.47
C ASN A 126 -9.06 -2.99 21.26
N GLY A 127 -9.89 -2.21 20.56
CA GLY A 127 -10.88 -1.32 21.16
C GLY A 127 -10.32 -0.13 21.95
N THR A 128 -9.03 0.19 21.79
CA THR A 128 -8.36 1.19 22.64
C THR A 128 -7.57 2.22 21.84
N GLN A 129 -6.42 1.86 21.25
CA GLN A 129 -5.59 2.83 20.53
C GLN A 129 -6.11 3.03 19.11
N LYS A 130 -6.17 4.29 18.67
CA LYS A 130 -6.53 4.65 17.31
C LYS A 130 -5.33 5.23 16.58
N PHE A 131 -5.24 5.02 15.28
CA PHE A 131 -4.21 5.62 14.44
C PHE A 131 -4.68 5.73 13.00
N VAL A 132 -4.07 6.67 12.27
CA VAL A 132 -4.22 6.79 10.82
C VAL A 132 -3.14 5.95 10.14
N LEU A 133 -3.50 5.21 9.11
CA LEU A 133 -2.61 4.48 8.23
C LEU A 133 -2.71 5.04 6.81
N GLY A 134 -1.59 5.52 6.27
CA GLY A 134 -1.44 5.82 4.86
C GLY A 134 -0.78 4.67 4.12
N ASN A 135 -1.28 4.30 2.94
CA ASN A 135 -0.62 3.37 2.01
C ASN A 135 -0.56 4.01 0.61
N ILE A 136 0.63 4.24 0.07
CA ILE A 136 0.83 4.96 -1.19
C ILE A 136 1.77 4.23 -2.16
N HIS A 137 1.55 4.44 -3.45
CA HIS A 137 2.55 4.15 -4.48
C HIS A 137 2.80 5.44 -5.29
N VAL A 138 3.88 6.14 -4.96
CA VAL A 138 4.30 7.42 -5.56
C VAL A 138 4.79 7.21 -6.99
N LEU A 139 4.67 8.23 -7.83
CA LEU A 139 5.15 8.21 -9.22
C LEU A 139 6.63 7.75 -9.31
N PHE A 140 6.91 6.78 -10.17
CA PHE A 140 8.27 6.28 -10.42
C PHE A 140 9.21 7.32 -11.04
N ASN A 141 8.75 8.02 -12.10
CA ASN A 141 9.60 8.84 -12.98
C ASN A 141 10.57 9.76 -12.19
N PRO A 142 11.90 9.53 -12.28
CA PRO A 142 12.88 10.24 -11.47
C PRO A 142 12.99 11.73 -11.82
N LYS A 143 12.53 12.14 -13.01
CA LYS A 143 12.58 13.54 -13.47
C LYS A 143 11.38 14.38 -13.01
N ARG A 144 10.42 13.79 -12.28
CA ARG A 144 9.16 14.44 -11.89
C ARG A 144 9.01 14.56 -10.38
N GLY A 145 10.06 15.05 -9.72
CA GLY A 145 10.05 15.31 -8.27
C GLY A 145 8.95 16.29 -7.84
N ASP A 146 8.55 17.20 -8.72
CA ASP A 146 7.40 18.10 -8.56
C ASP A 146 6.09 17.33 -8.33
N ILE A 147 5.81 16.32 -9.17
CA ILE A 147 4.61 15.49 -9.01
C ILE A 147 4.73 14.63 -7.75
N LYS A 148 5.89 14.01 -7.51
CA LYS A 148 6.11 13.17 -6.33
C LYS A 148 5.86 13.95 -5.03
N MET A 149 6.40 15.17 -4.95
CA MET A 149 6.20 16.05 -3.81
C MET A 149 4.73 16.46 -3.66
N GLY A 150 4.03 16.77 -4.75
CA GLY A 150 2.59 17.02 -4.72
C GLY A 150 1.80 15.84 -4.16
N GLN A 151 2.09 14.62 -4.61
CA GLN A 151 1.42 13.39 -4.14
C GLN A 151 1.64 13.15 -2.64
N ILE A 152 2.89 13.29 -2.19
CA ILE A 152 3.26 13.11 -0.78
C ILE A 152 2.62 14.18 0.09
N ARG A 153 2.67 15.44 -0.34
CA ARG A 153 2.03 16.55 0.37
C ARG A 153 0.53 16.32 0.55
N MET A 154 -0.14 15.88 -0.50
CA MET A 154 -1.57 15.57 -0.45
C MET A 154 -1.90 14.40 0.49
N LEU A 155 -1.08 13.34 0.50
CA LEU A 155 -1.20 12.25 1.48
C LEU A 155 -1.07 12.79 2.90
N LEU A 156 -0.05 13.61 3.16
CA LEU A 156 0.17 14.21 4.48
C LEU A 156 -1.00 15.10 4.89
N GLU A 157 -1.52 15.94 4.00
CA GLU A 157 -2.66 16.82 4.28
C GLU A 157 -3.92 16.00 4.64
N ARG A 158 -4.23 14.93 3.89
CA ARG A 158 -5.38 14.04 4.19
C ARG A 158 -5.20 13.26 5.49
N ALA A 159 -4.00 12.70 5.72
CA ALA A 159 -3.71 11.97 6.95
C ALA A 159 -3.77 12.88 8.18
N ASN A 160 -3.24 14.11 8.11
CA ASN A 160 -3.34 15.08 9.20
C ASN A 160 -4.78 15.55 9.43
N ALA A 161 -5.57 15.74 8.38
CA ALA A 161 -6.99 16.09 8.51
C ALA A 161 -7.77 14.99 9.25
N LEU A 162 -7.56 13.71 8.89
CA LEU A 162 -8.17 12.58 9.61
C LEU A 162 -7.64 12.46 11.03
N ALA A 163 -6.34 12.60 11.26
CA ALA A 163 -5.77 12.59 12.61
C ALA A 163 -6.41 13.67 13.49
N GLY A 164 -6.55 14.89 12.97
CA GLY A 164 -7.22 16.00 13.68
C GLY A 164 -8.71 15.74 13.94
N LYS A 165 -9.43 15.12 12.99
CA LYS A 165 -10.83 14.70 13.16
C LYS A 165 -11.00 13.67 14.28
N TRP A 166 -10.01 12.82 14.48
CA TRP A 166 -10.00 11.74 15.47
C TRP A 166 -9.14 12.08 16.70
N ASP A 167 -9.25 13.31 17.21
CA ASP A 167 -8.61 13.76 18.45
C ASP A 167 -7.07 13.72 18.47
N GLY A 168 -6.44 13.96 17.31
CA GLY A 168 -4.98 14.05 17.21
C GLY A 168 -4.26 12.71 17.31
N ILE A 169 -4.88 11.63 16.86
CA ILE A 169 -4.30 10.27 16.86
C ILE A 169 -3.02 10.17 16.02
N PRO A 170 -2.11 9.24 16.35
CA PRO A 170 -0.86 9.05 15.61
C PRO A 170 -1.10 8.65 14.14
N ILE A 171 -0.15 9.00 13.29
CA ILE A 171 -0.14 8.68 11.85
C ILE A 171 1.02 7.73 11.56
N VAL A 172 0.74 6.67 10.80
CA VAL A 172 1.73 5.77 10.22
C VAL A 172 1.60 5.82 8.70
N LEU A 173 2.71 6.00 8.00
CA LEU A 173 2.74 6.01 6.54
C LEU A 173 3.58 4.84 6.04
N ALA A 174 2.96 4.03 5.19
CA ALA A 174 3.56 2.92 4.47
C ALA A 174 3.45 3.18 2.97
N GLY A 175 4.28 2.50 2.18
CA GLY A 175 4.19 2.61 0.73
C GLY A 175 5.52 2.53 0.00
N ASP A 176 5.41 2.57 -1.31
CA ASP A 176 6.52 2.77 -2.23
C ASP A 176 6.60 4.26 -2.60
N PHE A 177 7.61 4.94 -2.06
CA PHE A 177 7.80 6.37 -2.27
C PHE A 177 8.62 6.68 -3.53
N ASN A 178 9.18 5.68 -4.21
CA ASN A 178 10.06 5.84 -5.36
C ASN A 178 11.14 6.91 -5.15
N SER A 179 11.66 7.00 -3.92
CA SER A 179 12.58 8.05 -3.44
C SER A 179 13.58 7.42 -2.47
N THR A 180 14.86 7.77 -2.60
CA THR A 180 15.91 7.25 -1.71
C THR A 180 16.05 8.13 -0.45
N PRO A 181 16.70 7.65 0.63
CA PRO A 181 16.91 8.42 1.85
C PRO A 181 17.69 9.74 1.65
N GLU A 182 18.53 9.83 0.62
CA GLU A 182 19.33 11.03 0.33
C GLU A 182 18.53 12.11 -0.41
N SER A 183 17.38 11.75 -0.98
CA SER A 183 16.56 12.61 -1.83
C SER A 183 15.96 13.79 -1.05
N ALA A 184 15.73 14.90 -1.73
CA ALA A 184 15.05 16.07 -1.14
C ALA A 184 13.61 15.73 -0.70
N ILE A 185 12.99 14.75 -1.33
CA ILE A 185 11.64 14.27 -0.99
C ILE A 185 11.63 13.61 0.39
N TYR A 186 12.66 12.82 0.73
CA TYR A 186 12.74 12.17 2.04
C TYR A 186 13.01 13.17 3.18
N LYS A 187 13.67 14.29 2.88
CA LYS A 187 14.01 15.35 3.85
C LYS A 187 12.90 16.39 4.07
N PHE A 188 11.89 16.40 3.20
CA PHE A 188 10.73 17.29 3.28
C PHE A 188 9.77 16.83 4.37
#